data_AF-A0A1Y3VPS4-F1
#
_entry.id   AF-A0A1Y3VPS4-F1
#
_cell.length_a   1.000
_cell.length_b   1.000
_cell.length_c   1.000
_cell.angle_alpha   90.00
_cell.angle_beta   90.00
_cell.angle_gamma   90.00
#
_symmetry.space_group_name_H-M   'P 1'
#
loop_
_entity.id
_entity.type
_entity.pdbx_description
1 polymer ?
#
loop_
_entity_poly.entity_id
_entity_poly.type
_entity_poly.pdbx_seq_one_letter_code
_entity_poly.pdbx_strand_id
1 'polypeptide(L)'
;MKKIVIALLLTLGAFGALRAQSIESEIMSYLRTEGYVPTYDSDGDIQFKKEGCLYYVIIKDSGEGYSYVEVRVPFDASDMSLSDLRSFATELNTSKYLCKCSAYHDETNGNIFQISMEFIANSASQARYMMGHAMRLMPKWVTAFEIYH
;
A
#
# COMPACT_ATOMS: atom_id res chain seq x y z
N MET A 1 14.92 51.11 -18.64
CA MET A 1 13.61 50.75 -18.02
C MET A 1 13.22 49.27 -18.22
N LYS A 2 13.38 48.67 -19.41
CA LYS A 2 13.08 47.24 -19.61
C LYS A 2 13.92 46.27 -18.75
N LYS A 3 15.18 46.61 -18.46
CA LYS A 3 16.09 45.74 -17.69
C LYS A 3 15.78 45.66 -16.18
N ILE A 4 15.12 46.67 -15.60
CA ILE A 4 14.83 46.73 -14.15
C ILE A 4 13.51 46.02 -13.83
N VAL A 5 12.52 46.08 -14.73
CA VAL A 5 11.24 45.34 -14.59
C VAL A 5 11.48 43.82 -14.62
N ILE A 6 12.43 43.36 -15.45
CA ILE A 6 12.79 41.94 -15.54
C ILE A 6 13.47 41.47 -14.23
N ALA A 7 14.30 42.31 -13.62
CA ALA A 7 14.97 41.95 -12.36
C ALA A 7 14.00 41.81 -11.17
N LEU A 8 12.94 42.64 -11.12
CA LEU A 8 11.94 42.57 -10.05
C LEU A 8 10.97 41.38 -10.20
N LEU A 9 10.62 41.01 -11.44
CA LEU A 9 9.81 39.82 -11.75
C LEU A 9 10.53 38.52 -11.38
N LEU A 10 11.86 38.48 -11.51
CA LEU A 10 12.67 37.31 -11.17
C LEU A 10 12.75 37.05 -9.66
N THR A 11 12.64 38.09 -8.82
CA THR A 11 12.72 37.94 -7.35
C THR A 11 11.38 37.58 -6.69
N LEU A 12 10.24 37.93 -7.30
CA LEU A 12 8.91 37.57 -6.75
C LEU A 12 8.48 36.13 -7.07
N GLY A 13 9.09 35.48 -8.07
CA GLY A 13 8.81 34.08 -8.40
C GLY A 13 9.42 33.06 -7.42
N ALA A 14 10.30 33.48 -6.51
CA ALA A 14 11.06 32.58 -5.64
C ALA A 14 10.41 32.31 -4.27
N PHE A 15 9.32 33.01 -3.92
CA PHE A 15 8.65 32.86 -2.61
C PHE A 15 7.26 32.18 -2.69
N GLY A 16 6.86 31.70 -3.87
CA GLY A 16 5.52 31.15 -4.12
C GLY A 16 5.39 29.63 -4.04
N ALA A 17 6.28 28.92 -3.34
CA ALA A 17 6.20 27.46 -3.23
C ALA A 17 6.62 26.94 -1.86
N LEU A 18 5.95 27.40 -0.78
CA LEU A 18 5.66 26.46 0.30
C LEU A 18 4.65 25.45 -0.27
N ARG A 19 5.15 24.44 -0.99
CA ARG A 19 4.32 23.29 -1.37
C ARG A 19 3.90 22.61 -0.07
N ALA A 20 2.62 22.29 0.06
CA ALA A 20 2.17 21.29 1.03
C ALA A 20 3.07 20.06 0.85
N GLN A 21 3.76 19.66 1.92
CA GLN A 21 4.71 18.55 1.86
C GLN A 21 3.90 17.28 1.62
N SER A 22 4.11 16.64 0.48
CA SER A 22 3.39 15.42 0.11
C SER A 22 3.93 14.24 0.91
N ILE A 23 3.13 13.19 1.13
CA ILE A 23 3.53 11.99 1.88
C ILE A 23 4.82 11.38 1.30
N GLU A 24 5.01 11.44 -0.02
CA GLU A 24 6.22 11.02 -0.72
C GLU A 24 7.45 11.82 -0.23
N SER A 25 7.32 13.15 -0.12
CA SER A 25 8.43 14.01 0.30
C SER A 25 8.78 13.85 1.77
N GLU A 26 7.81 13.54 2.63
CA GLU A 26 8.06 13.17 4.04
C GLU A 26 8.82 11.85 4.15
N ILE A 27 8.37 10.82 3.43
CA ILE A 27 9.03 9.50 3.43
C ILE A 27 10.47 9.61 2.89
N MET A 28 10.68 10.38 1.82
CA MET A 28 12.02 10.65 1.29
C MET A 28 12.93 11.36 2.32
N SER A 29 12.39 12.33 3.06
CA SER A 29 13.13 13.06 4.10
C SER A 29 13.51 12.14 5.27
N TYR A 30 12.54 11.36 5.74
CA TYR A 30 12.75 10.37 6.80
C TYR A 30 13.85 9.37 6.44
N LEU A 31 13.76 8.75 5.25
CA LEU A 31 14.74 7.76 4.80
C LEU A 31 16.16 8.35 4.71
N ARG A 32 16.31 9.62 4.28
CA ARG A 32 17.61 10.31 4.27
C ARG A 32 18.15 10.58 5.68
N THR A 33 17.27 10.95 6.60
CA THR A 33 17.63 11.20 8.01
C THR A 33 18.13 9.93 8.67
N GLU A 34 17.51 8.79 8.36
CA GLU A 34 17.94 7.46 8.82
C GLU A 34 19.23 6.96 8.14
N GLY A 35 19.82 7.74 7.22
CA GLY A 35 21.07 7.40 6.54
C GLY A 35 20.89 6.53 5.30
N TYR A 36 19.66 6.31 4.83
CA TYR A 36 19.40 5.65 3.55
C TYR A 36 19.52 6.64 2.38
N VAL A 37 19.66 6.09 1.17
CA VAL A 37 19.76 6.87 -0.07
C VAL A 37 18.53 6.57 -0.95
N PRO A 38 17.36 7.16 -0.64
CA PRO A 38 16.14 6.90 -1.42
C PRO A 38 16.13 7.68 -2.73
N THR A 39 15.55 7.06 -3.77
CA THR A 39 15.38 7.64 -5.12
C THR A 39 14.00 7.28 -5.66
N TYR A 40 13.46 8.06 -6.60
CA TYR A 40 12.32 7.61 -7.38
C TYR A 40 12.77 6.61 -8.44
N ASP A 41 11.98 5.56 -8.67
CA ASP A 41 12.16 4.67 -9.80
C ASP A 41 11.46 5.22 -11.07
N SER A 42 11.33 4.37 -12.09
CA SER A 42 10.76 4.78 -13.37
C SER A 42 9.25 5.01 -13.37
N ASP A 43 8.50 4.42 -12.43
CA ASP A 43 7.04 4.58 -12.35
C ASP A 43 6.60 5.55 -11.25
N GLY A 44 7.55 6.04 -10.45
CA GLY A 44 7.35 7.11 -9.48
C GLY A 44 7.32 6.63 -8.04
N ASP A 45 7.52 5.33 -7.81
CA ASP A 45 7.67 4.76 -6.48
C ASP A 45 9.03 5.15 -5.86
N ILE A 46 9.09 5.22 -4.53
CA ILE A 46 10.35 5.46 -3.81
C ILE A 46 11.06 4.12 -3.64
N GLN A 47 12.32 4.03 -4.08
CA GLN A 47 13.18 2.87 -3.82
C GLN A 47 14.37 3.22 -2.93
N PHE A 48 14.79 2.30 -2.06
CA PHE A 48 16.00 2.44 -1.24
C PHE A 48 16.58 1.08 -0.84
N LYS A 49 17.86 1.03 -0.47
CA LYS A 49 18.52 -0.20 -0.01
C LYS A 49 18.65 -0.23 1.51
N LYS A 50 18.35 -1.38 2.10
CA LYS A 50 18.64 -1.70 3.50
C LYS A 50 19.13 -3.14 3.59
N GLU A 51 20.26 -3.36 4.27
CA GLU A 51 20.81 -4.71 4.54
C GLU A 51 20.94 -5.59 3.28
N GLY A 52 21.30 -4.99 2.14
CA GLY A 52 21.44 -5.69 0.86
C GLY A 52 20.15 -5.93 0.09
N CYS A 53 18.97 -5.64 0.67
CA CYS A 53 17.67 -5.76 0.00
C CYS A 53 17.21 -4.41 -0.59
N LEU A 54 16.55 -4.46 -1.74
CA LEU A 54 15.95 -3.29 -2.40
C LEU A 54 14.47 -3.19 -2.02
N TYR A 55 14.11 -2.13 -1.31
CA TYR A 55 12.76 -1.81 -0.88
C TYR A 55 12.12 -0.84 -1.86
N TYR A 56 10.81 -0.96 -2.04
CA TYR A 56 9.97 -0.01 -2.77
C TYR A 56 8.84 0.46 -1.86
N VAL A 57 8.54 1.75 -1.91
CA VAL A 57 7.42 2.38 -1.23
C VAL A 57 6.49 2.95 -2.29
N ILE A 58 5.33 2.32 -2.42
CA ILE A 58 4.26 2.72 -3.32
C ILE A 58 3.30 3.61 -2.54
N ILE A 59 2.97 4.76 -3.10
CA ILE A 59 2.04 5.70 -2.48
C ILE A 59 0.92 5.97 -3.47
N LYS A 60 -0.32 5.77 -3.04
CA LYS A 60 -1.52 5.98 -3.84
C LYS A 60 -2.46 6.91 -3.10
N ASP A 61 -3.00 7.91 -3.78
CA ASP A 61 -4.06 8.74 -3.24
C ASP A 61 -5.29 7.85 -2.95
N SER A 62 -5.80 7.91 -1.72
CA SER A 62 -7.00 7.18 -1.30
C SER A 62 -8.24 8.06 -1.19
N GLY A 63 -8.15 9.35 -1.56
CA GLY A 63 -9.21 10.34 -1.47
C GLY A 63 -9.20 11.12 -0.15
N GLU A 64 -9.92 12.24 -0.11
CA GLU A 64 -10.13 13.09 1.08
C GLU A 64 -8.85 13.54 1.81
N GLY A 65 -7.72 13.63 1.09
CA GLY A 65 -6.44 14.01 1.66
C GLY A 65 -5.68 12.86 2.35
N TYR A 66 -6.11 11.60 2.15
CA TYR A 66 -5.42 10.42 2.65
C TYR A 66 -4.61 9.73 1.54
N SER A 67 -3.54 9.03 1.93
CA SER A 67 -2.74 8.19 1.02
C SER A 67 -2.61 6.77 1.57
N TYR A 68 -2.82 5.78 0.69
CA TYR A 68 -2.41 4.40 0.91
C TYR A 68 -0.92 4.28 0.66
N VAL A 69 -0.19 3.67 1.60
CA VAL A 69 1.25 3.44 1.50
C VAL A 69 1.53 1.95 1.63
N GLU A 70 2.22 1.38 0.65
CA GLU A 70 2.71 -0.01 0.66
C GLU A 70 4.23 -0.01 0.64
N VAL A 71 4.86 -0.73 1.59
CA VAL A 71 6.30 -0.97 1.57
C VAL A 71 6.53 -2.44 1.21
N ARG A 72 7.22 -2.69 0.10
CA ARG A 72 7.45 -4.03 -0.45
C ARG A 72 8.93 -4.31 -0.70
N VAL A 73 9.30 -5.58 -0.65
CA VAL A 73 10.64 -6.08 -1.00
C VAL A 73 10.46 -7.25 -1.97
N PRO A 74 10.68 -7.03 -3.28
CA PRO A 74 10.68 -8.12 -4.23
C PRO A 74 11.99 -8.90 -4.16
N PHE A 75 11.91 -10.20 -4.39
CA PHE A 75 13.07 -11.09 -4.53
C PHE A 75 13.02 -11.73 -5.92
N ASP A 76 14.19 -11.85 -6.57
CA ASP A 76 14.31 -12.77 -7.70
C ASP A 76 14.25 -14.19 -7.16
N ALA A 77 13.34 -14.98 -7.72
CA ALA A 77 13.12 -16.37 -7.38
C ALA A 77 12.91 -17.20 -8.65
N SER A 78 13.59 -16.82 -9.74
CA SER A 78 13.54 -17.49 -11.04
C SER A 78 14.05 -18.94 -11.00
N ASP A 79 14.76 -19.33 -9.95
CA ASP A 79 15.23 -20.68 -9.67
C ASP A 79 14.18 -21.59 -9.01
N MET A 80 13.10 -21.00 -8.47
CA MET A 80 11.99 -21.74 -7.86
C MET A 80 10.78 -21.77 -8.79
N SER A 81 10.06 -22.90 -8.78
CA SER A 81 8.80 -22.95 -9.53
C SER A 81 7.75 -22.04 -8.89
N LEU A 82 6.89 -21.44 -9.72
CA LEU A 82 5.78 -20.62 -9.22
C LEU A 82 4.85 -21.40 -8.26
N SER A 83 4.72 -22.73 -8.45
CA SER A 83 3.98 -23.60 -7.53
C SER A 83 4.61 -23.68 -6.14
N ASP A 84 5.94 -23.75 -6.07
CA ASP A 84 6.65 -23.82 -4.80
C ASP A 84 6.59 -22.49 -4.06
N LEU A 85 6.81 -21.38 -4.78
CA LEU A 85 6.67 -20.03 -4.23
C LEU A 85 5.27 -19.77 -3.68
N ARG A 86 4.23 -20.21 -4.41
CA ARG A 86 2.84 -20.11 -3.92
C ARG A 86 2.62 -20.96 -2.69
N SER A 87 3.15 -22.18 -2.64
CA SER A 87 3.01 -23.05 -1.47
C SER A 87 3.70 -22.45 -0.24
N PHE A 88 4.89 -21.89 -0.41
CA PHE A 88 5.62 -21.17 0.63
C PHE A 88 4.86 -19.93 1.13
N ALA A 89 4.38 -19.09 0.22
CA ALA A 89 3.57 -17.92 0.58
C ALA A 89 2.27 -18.33 1.30
N THR A 90 1.60 -19.40 0.84
CA THR A 90 0.42 -19.95 1.50
C THR A 90 0.76 -20.45 2.90
N GLU A 91 1.86 -21.18 3.11
CA GLU A 91 2.27 -21.63 4.45
C GLU A 91 2.51 -20.45 5.40
N LEU A 92 3.26 -19.43 4.96
CA LEU A 92 3.51 -18.23 5.75
C LEU A 92 2.22 -17.46 6.06
N ASN A 93 1.35 -17.24 5.08
CA ASN A 93 0.08 -16.54 5.28
C ASN A 93 -0.92 -17.36 6.11
N THR A 94 -0.88 -18.68 6.01
CA THR A 94 -1.66 -19.61 6.85
C THR A 94 -1.19 -19.55 8.30
N SER A 95 0.08 -19.25 8.56
CA SER A 95 0.56 -18.98 9.92
C SER A 95 0.15 -17.60 10.46
N LYS A 96 -0.37 -16.70 9.61
CA LYS A 96 -0.76 -15.32 9.93
C LYS A 96 -2.10 -14.92 9.26
N TYR A 97 -3.22 -15.45 9.74
CA TYR A 97 -4.56 -15.14 9.19
C TYR A 97 -5.05 -13.73 9.56
N LEU A 98 -5.59 -12.98 8.59
CA LEU A 98 -6.26 -11.69 8.82
C LEU A 98 -7.63 -11.64 8.11
N CYS A 99 -8.68 -11.30 8.86
CA CYS A 99 -9.97 -10.87 8.31
C CYS A 99 -10.02 -9.34 8.41
N LYS A 100 -10.42 -8.67 7.33
CA LYS A 100 -10.50 -7.21 7.26
C LYS A 100 -11.96 -6.77 7.30
N CYS A 101 -12.26 -5.80 8.15
CA CYS A 101 -13.53 -5.07 8.13
C CYS A 101 -13.29 -3.70 7.49
N SER A 102 -14.18 -3.27 6.61
CA SER A 102 -14.14 -1.95 5.97
C SER A 102 -15.54 -1.35 5.92
N ALA A 103 -15.65 -0.03 6.08
CA ALA A 103 -16.89 0.71 5.94
C ALA A 103 -16.69 1.87 4.96
N TYR A 104 -17.64 2.09 4.05
CA TYR A 104 -17.58 3.15 3.04
C TYR A 104 -18.99 3.54 2.57
N HIS A 105 -19.12 4.72 1.95
CA HIS A 105 -20.37 5.16 1.31
C HIS A 105 -20.36 4.81 -0.18
N ASP A 106 -21.39 4.13 -0.64
CA ASP A 106 -21.65 3.86 -2.06
C ASP A 106 -22.77 4.79 -2.54
N GLU A 107 -22.53 5.52 -3.63
CA GLU A 107 -23.47 6.54 -4.12
C GLU A 107 -24.84 5.98 -4.51
N THR A 108 -24.90 4.69 -4.86
CA THR A 108 -26.15 4.02 -5.26
C THR A 108 -26.81 3.29 -4.09
N ASN A 109 -26.02 2.65 -3.24
CA ASN A 109 -26.50 1.73 -2.21
C ASN A 109 -26.39 2.29 -0.79
N GLY A 110 -25.89 3.51 -0.63
CA GLY A 110 -25.70 4.15 0.67
C GLY A 110 -24.52 3.59 1.44
N ASN A 111 -24.58 3.63 2.78
CA ASN A 111 -23.48 3.17 3.63
C ASN A 111 -23.36 1.64 3.61
N ILE A 112 -22.17 1.13 3.28
CA ILE A 112 -21.86 -0.29 3.22
C ILE A 112 -20.82 -0.64 4.29
N PHE A 113 -21.11 -1.71 5.05
CA PHE A 113 -20.16 -2.38 5.90
C PHE A 113 -19.79 -3.74 5.28
N GLN A 114 -18.49 -4.00 5.12
CA GLN A 114 -17.99 -5.18 4.44
C GLN A 114 -16.98 -5.93 5.31
N ILE A 115 -17.15 -7.26 5.38
CA ILE A 115 -16.21 -8.19 5.99
C ILE A 115 -15.59 -9.02 4.88
N SER A 116 -14.27 -9.00 4.76
CA SER A 116 -13.54 -9.76 3.73
C SER A 116 -12.38 -10.58 4.31
N MET A 117 -12.09 -11.68 3.64
CA MET A 117 -10.89 -12.48 3.86
C MET A 117 -10.21 -12.67 2.50
N GLU A 118 -8.95 -12.23 2.40
CA GLU A 118 -8.17 -12.32 1.17
C GLU A 118 -7.23 -13.52 1.25
N PHE A 119 -7.21 -14.34 0.20
CA PHE A 119 -6.30 -15.48 0.09
C PHE A 119 -5.99 -15.79 -1.38
N ILE A 120 -4.85 -16.43 -1.61
CA ILE A 120 -4.44 -16.96 -2.92
C ILE A 120 -4.58 -18.48 -2.89
N ALA A 121 -5.16 -19.06 -3.95
CA ALA A 121 -5.24 -20.50 -4.13
C ALA A 121 -4.87 -20.89 -5.57
N ASN A 122 -4.11 -21.97 -5.76
CA ASN A 122 -3.66 -22.42 -7.09
C ASN A 122 -4.13 -23.82 -7.49
N SER A 123 -4.94 -24.47 -6.65
CA SER A 123 -5.55 -25.77 -6.94
C SER A 123 -6.97 -25.83 -6.37
N ALA A 124 -7.80 -26.72 -6.92
CA ALA A 124 -9.15 -26.92 -6.42
C ALA A 124 -9.17 -27.36 -4.94
N SER A 125 -8.16 -28.10 -4.50
CA SER A 125 -8.03 -28.51 -3.10
C SER A 125 -7.69 -27.33 -2.19
N GLN A 126 -6.76 -26.46 -2.59
CA GLN A 126 -6.46 -25.23 -1.84
C GLN A 126 -7.64 -24.26 -1.83
N ALA A 127 -8.33 -24.07 -2.96
CA ALA A 127 -9.50 -23.22 -3.04
C ALA A 127 -10.62 -23.73 -2.10
N ARG A 128 -10.88 -25.04 -2.10
CA ARG A 128 -11.85 -25.66 -1.16
C ARG A 128 -11.40 -25.52 0.30
N TYR A 129 -10.11 -25.69 0.57
CA TYR A 129 -9.55 -25.55 1.91
C TYR A 129 -9.67 -24.10 2.44
N MET A 130 -9.24 -23.12 1.65
CA MET A 130 -9.35 -21.70 2.01
C MET A 130 -10.80 -21.23 2.10
N MET A 131 -11.67 -21.71 1.21
CA MET A 131 -13.11 -21.47 1.30
C MET A 131 -13.69 -22.08 2.57
N GLY A 132 -13.28 -23.29 2.96
CA GLY A 132 -13.66 -23.90 4.24
C GLY A 132 -13.24 -23.05 5.44
N HIS A 133 -12.06 -22.44 5.40
CA HIS A 133 -11.62 -21.51 6.44
C HIS A 133 -12.40 -20.20 6.44
N ALA A 134 -12.67 -19.61 5.27
CA ALA A 134 -13.53 -18.44 5.16
C ALA A 134 -14.93 -18.73 5.73
N MET A 135 -15.54 -19.87 5.36
CA MET A 135 -16.85 -20.31 5.87
C MET A 135 -16.85 -20.62 7.37
N ARG A 136 -15.68 -20.87 7.98
CA ARG A 136 -15.55 -21.06 9.44
C ARG A 136 -15.27 -19.75 10.18
N LEU A 137 -14.48 -18.85 9.59
CA LEU A 137 -14.00 -17.63 10.25
C LEU A 137 -14.95 -16.45 10.06
N MET A 138 -15.47 -16.25 8.84
CA MET A 138 -16.33 -15.11 8.52
C MET A 138 -17.63 -15.08 9.33
N PRO A 139 -18.33 -16.21 9.58
CA PRO A 139 -19.56 -16.17 10.39
C PRO A 139 -19.37 -15.60 11.79
N LYS A 140 -18.19 -15.80 12.41
CA LYS A 140 -17.91 -15.20 13.73
C LYS A 140 -17.94 -13.67 13.69
N TRP A 141 -17.39 -13.08 12.62
CA TRP A 141 -17.37 -11.64 12.41
C TRP A 141 -18.73 -11.11 11.96
N VAL A 142 -19.49 -11.89 11.18
CA VAL A 142 -20.88 -11.56 10.81
C VAL A 142 -21.77 -11.54 12.05
N THR A 143 -21.78 -12.60 12.86
CA THR A 143 -22.55 -12.65 14.10
C THR A 143 -22.12 -11.57 15.07
N ALA A 144 -20.82 -11.25 15.17
CA ALA A 144 -20.37 -10.12 15.97
C ALA A 144 -21.01 -8.81 15.49
N PHE A 145 -21.04 -8.54 14.18
CA PHE A 145 -21.71 -7.36 13.63
C PHE A 145 -23.22 -7.36 13.92
N GLU A 146 -23.91 -8.48 13.73
CA GLU A 146 -25.36 -8.64 14.01
C GLU A 146 -25.73 -8.51 15.50
N ILE A 147 -24.80 -8.71 16.43
CA ILE A 147 -25.06 -8.46 17.86
C ILE A 147 -25.02 -6.95 18.16
N TYR A 148 -24.25 -6.19 17.40
CA TYR A 148 -24.07 -4.75 17.58
C TYR A 148 -24.94 -3.90 16.61
N HIS A 149 -25.84 -4.53 15.86
CA HIS A 149 -26.85 -3.91 14.98
C HIS A 149 -28.21 -4.58 15.18
#